data_AF-A0A9R1CFG5-F1
#
_entry.id   AF-A0A9R1CFG5-F1
#
_cell.length_a   1.000
_cell.length_b   1.000
_cell.length_c   1.000
_cell.angle_alpha   90.00
_cell.angle_beta   90.00
_cell.angle_gamma   90.00
#
_symmetry.space_group_name_H-M   'P 1'
#
loop_
_entity.id
_entity.type
_entity.pdbx_description
1 polymer ?
#
loop_
_entity_poly.entity_id
_entity_poly.type
_entity_poly.pdbx_seq_one_letter_code
_entity_poly.pdbx_strand_id
1 'polypeptide(L)'
;MSPQQQATATSALPSTSHTSQPVQPSKLAKNPRLPATMITPSGSIQTSQKNKSHKGQISKKKRAKLEKGREKAAELSGKLEVKVREREDRKAKRQRAKKAWE
;
A
#
# COMPACT_ATOMS: atom_id res chain seq x y z
N MET A 1 36.99 33.82 51.26
CA MET A 1 37.85 33.45 50.12
C MET A 1 38.29 31.99 50.30
N SER A 2 37.74 31.08 49.50
CA SER A 2 38.28 29.74 49.20
C SER A 2 37.68 29.27 47.86
N PRO A 3 38.40 28.44 47.08
CA PRO A 3 38.38 28.51 45.62
C PRO A 3 37.44 27.52 44.93
N GLN A 4 37.19 27.89 43.67
CA GLN A 4 36.59 27.18 42.54
C GLN A 4 37.08 25.73 42.40
N GLN A 5 36.17 24.78 42.12
CA GLN A 5 36.49 23.58 41.34
C GLN A 5 35.33 23.23 40.38
N GLN A 6 35.62 23.34 39.10
CA GLN A 6 34.85 22.79 37.98
C GLN A 6 35.01 21.26 37.96
N ALA A 7 33.94 20.53 37.69
CA ALA A 7 34.01 19.13 37.28
C ALA A 7 33.26 18.97 35.96
N THR A 8 34.00 18.56 34.95
CA THR A 8 33.61 18.32 33.58
C THR A 8 32.72 17.08 33.48
N ALA A 9 31.50 17.24 32.96
CA ALA A 9 30.67 16.11 32.55
C ALA A 9 31.23 15.54 31.23
N THR A 10 32.10 14.53 31.32
CA THR A 10 32.47 13.70 30.18
C THR A 10 31.28 12.79 29.83
N SER A 11 30.46 13.25 28.88
CA SER A 11 29.49 12.41 28.19
C SER A 11 30.25 11.37 27.36
N ALA A 12 30.32 10.13 27.87
CA ALA A 12 30.85 9.00 27.14
C ALA A 12 29.88 8.65 25.99
N LEU A 13 30.19 9.09 24.77
CA LEU A 13 29.57 8.55 23.56
C LEU A 13 29.94 7.06 23.45
N PRO A 14 28.99 6.15 23.15
CA PRO A 14 29.35 4.78 22.84
C PRO A 14 30.14 4.77 21.52
N SER A 15 31.44 4.48 21.62
CA SER A 15 32.27 4.18 20.45
C SER A 15 31.81 2.86 19.85
N THR A 16 30.91 2.95 18.87
CA THR A 16 30.60 1.81 18.02
C THR A 16 31.56 1.85 16.84
N SER A 17 32.76 1.30 17.05
CA SER A 17 33.70 0.97 15.98
C SER A 17 33.10 -0.16 15.12
N HIS A 18 32.16 0.21 14.26
CA HIS A 18 31.64 -0.69 13.25
C HIS A 18 32.71 -0.85 12.16
N THR A 19 33.47 -1.94 12.22
CA THR A 19 34.20 -2.41 11.05
C THR A 19 33.19 -2.55 9.91
N SER A 20 33.36 -1.77 8.83
CA SER A 20 32.47 -1.76 7.68
C SER A 20 32.70 -3.03 6.85
N GLN A 21 32.20 -4.15 7.35
CA GLN A 21 32.20 -5.39 6.61
C GLN A 21 31.27 -5.23 5.40
N PRO A 22 31.73 -5.53 4.17
CA PRO A 22 30.87 -5.48 2.99
C PRO A 22 29.71 -6.45 3.17
N VAL A 23 28.50 -5.91 3.34
CA VAL A 23 27.30 -6.72 3.50
C VAL A 23 26.89 -7.28 2.15
N GLN A 24 26.66 -8.59 2.08
CA GLN A 24 26.20 -9.20 0.84
C GLN A 24 24.82 -8.65 0.42
N PRO A 25 24.64 -8.22 -0.85
CA PRO A 25 23.42 -7.56 -1.32
C PRO A 25 22.19 -8.48 -1.19
N SER A 26 22.37 -9.79 -1.33
CA SER A 26 21.30 -10.80 -1.17
C SER A 26 20.68 -10.81 0.22
N LYS A 27 21.47 -10.50 1.27
CA LYS A 27 20.98 -10.41 2.66
C LYS A 27 20.22 -9.10 2.89
N LEU A 28 20.66 -8.03 2.22
CA LEU A 28 20.05 -6.70 2.29
C LEU A 28 18.66 -6.68 1.61
N ALA A 29 18.53 -7.34 0.46
CA ALA A 29 17.28 -7.44 -0.28
C ALA A 29 16.15 -8.17 0.48
N LYS A 30 16.49 -9.01 1.47
CA LYS A 30 15.53 -9.78 2.28
C LYS A 30 15.29 -9.17 3.67
N ASN A 31 15.91 -8.04 3.99
CA ASN A 31 15.79 -7.41 5.29
C ASN A 31 14.47 -6.61 5.40
N PRO A 32 13.54 -6.99 6.30
CA PRO A 32 12.25 -6.31 6.43
C PRO A 32 12.34 -4.93 7.08
N ARG A 33 13.48 -4.60 7.72
CA ARG A 33 13.70 -3.31 8.40
C ARG A 33 14.18 -2.21 7.45
N LEU A 34 14.60 -2.57 6.24
CA LEU A 34 15.06 -1.58 5.27
C LEU A 34 13.89 -0.98 4.50
N PRO A 35 13.93 0.33 4.21
CA PRO A 35 12.88 0.96 3.43
C PRO A 35 12.83 0.33 2.05
N ALA A 36 11.61 0.08 1.56
CA ALA A 36 11.39 -0.46 0.22
C ALA A 36 11.78 0.53 -0.91
N THR A 37 12.23 1.72 -0.54
CA THR A 37 12.62 2.82 -1.42
C THR A 37 13.94 3.41 -0.95
N MET A 38 14.86 3.66 -1.88
CA MET A 38 16.11 4.37 -1.62
C MET A 38 16.09 5.71 -2.36
N ILE A 39 16.50 6.79 -1.70
CA ILE A 39 16.65 8.11 -2.34
C ILE A 39 18.05 8.16 -2.93
N THR A 40 18.14 8.40 -4.24
CA THR A 40 19.43 8.57 -4.93
C THR A 40 20.02 9.95 -4.61
N PRO A 41 21.33 10.19 -4.80
CA PRO A 41 21.93 11.52 -4.64
C PRO A 41 21.30 12.60 -5.53
N SER A 42 20.62 12.20 -6.61
CA SER A 42 19.83 13.07 -7.48
C SER A 42 18.45 13.42 -6.92
N GLY A 43 18.08 12.94 -5.73
CA GLY A 43 16.77 13.11 -5.11
C GLY A 43 15.67 12.21 -5.70
N SER A 44 16.00 11.30 -6.62
CA SER A 44 15.01 10.38 -7.20
C SER A 44 14.76 9.17 -6.30
N ILE A 45 13.51 8.74 -6.20
CA ILE A 45 13.12 7.60 -5.38
C ILE A 45 13.23 6.32 -6.20
N GLN A 46 14.21 5.47 -5.89
CA GLN A 46 14.35 4.15 -6.50
C GLN A 46 13.58 3.12 -5.67
N THR A 47 12.53 2.55 -6.27
CA THR A 47 11.74 1.49 -5.62
C THR A 47 12.44 0.14 -5.73
N SER A 48 12.36 -0.67 -4.67
CA SER A 48 12.89 -2.03 -4.66
C SER A 48 12.19 -2.87 -5.74
N GLN A 49 12.98 -3.46 -6.63
CA GLN A 49 12.50 -4.45 -7.57
C GLN A 49 12.18 -5.74 -6.83
N LYS A 50 11.01 -5.80 -6.18
CA LYS A 50 10.50 -7.05 -5.63
C LYS A 50 10.34 -8.02 -6.80
N ASN A 51 11.13 -9.09 -6.81
CA ASN A 51 11.08 -10.13 -7.82
C ASN A 51 9.63 -10.56 -8.04
N LYS A 52 9.07 -10.20 -9.20
CA LYS A 52 7.74 -10.62 -9.67
C LYS A 52 7.74 -12.10 -10.08
N SER A 53 8.65 -12.93 -9.57
CA SER A 53 8.84 -14.31 -10.04
C SER A 53 7.61 -15.20 -9.82
N HIS A 54 6.71 -14.82 -8.91
CA HIS A 54 5.43 -15.50 -8.69
C HIS A 54 4.22 -14.72 -9.23
N LYS A 55 4.40 -13.86 -10.23
CA LYS A 55 3.30 -13.20 -10.94
C LYS A 55 2.50 -14.25 -11.74
N GLY A 56 1.51 -14.86 -11.09
CA GLY A 56 0.61 -15.85 -11.68
C GLY A 56 0.44 -17.12 -10.86
N GLN A 57 1.38 -17.45 -9.98
CA GLN A 57 1.22 -18.59 -9.06
C GLN A 57 0.42 -18.18 -7.83
N ILE A 58 -0.91 -18.21 -7.97
CA ILE A 58 -1.86 -18.03 -6.89
C ILE A 58 -2.17 -19.42 -6.33
N SER A 59 -2.01 -19.62 -5.02
CA SER A 59 -2.38 -20.90 -4.39
C SER A 59 -3.87 -21.20 -4.58
N LYS A 60 -4.24 -22.48 -4.65
CA LYS A 60 -5.65 -22.93 -4.80
C LYS A 60 -6.58 -22.24 -3.79
N LYS A 61 -6.15 -22.14 -2.52
CA LYS A 61 -6.89 -21.45 -1.44
C LYS A 61 -7.07 -19.96 -1.70
N LYS A 62 -6.04 -19.26 -2.19
CA LYS A 62 -6.12 -17.82 -2.50
C LYS A 62 -6.99 -17.57 -3.73
N ARG A 63 -6.97 -18.46 -4.73
CA ARG A 63 -7.83 -18.39 -5.91
C ARG A 63 -9.31 -18.54 -5.53
N ALA A 64 -9.65 -19.53 -4.71
CA ALA A 64 -11.02 -19.74 -4.23
C ALA A 64 -11.57 -18.53 -3.44
N LYS A 65 -10.75 -17.90 -2.59
CA LYS A 65 -11.17 -16.68 -1.86
C LYS A 65 -11.40 -15.50 -2.79
N LEU A 66 -10.57 -15.32 -3.81
CA LEU A 66 -10.73 -14.27 -4.82
C LEU A 66 -11.97 -14.49 -5.67
N GLU A 67 -12.24 -15.73 -6.06
CA GLU A 67 -13.41 -16.11 -6.86
C GLU A 67 -14.71 -15.85 -6.09
N LYS A 68 -14.79 -16.28 -4.83
CA LYS A 68 -15.93 -15.96 -3.94
C LYS A 68 -16.14 -14.45 -3.76
N GLY A 69 -15.05 -13.68 -3.66
CA GLY A 69 -15.11 -12.22 -3.60
C GLY A 69 -15.62 -11.59 -4.90
N ARG A 70 -15.22 -12.15 -6.04
CA ARG A 70 -15.65 -11.72 -7.37
C ARG A 70 -17.13 -12.01 -7.62
N GLU A 71 -17.61 -13.19 -7.23
CA GLU A 71 -19.03 -13.55 -7.31
C GLU A 71 -19.89 -12.59 -6.48
N LYS A 72 -19.51 -12.33 -5.22
CA LYS A 72 -20.22 -11.37 -4.37
C LYS A 72 -20.22 -9.95 -4.94
N ALA A 73 -19.12 -9.53 -5.57
CA ALA A 73 -19.05 -8.23 -6.25
C ALA A 73 -19.97 -8.18 -7.49
N ALA A 74 -20.01 -9.25 -8.29
CA ALA A 74 -20.89 -9.35 -9.44
C ALA A 74 -22.37 -9.32 -9.05
N GLU A 75 -22.75 -10.02 -7.97
CA GLU A 75 -24.10 -10.01 -7.43
C GLU A 75 -24.53 -8.59 -6.99
N LEU A 76 -23.67 -7.89 -6.23
CA LEU A 76 -23.94 -6.51 -5.82
C LEU A 76 -24.06 -5.56 -7.01
N SER A 77 -23.21 -5.73 -8.03
CA SER A 77 -23.30 -4.97 -9.29
C SER A 77 -24.63 -5.21 -10.00
N GLY A 78 -25.05 -6.47 -10.14
CA GLY A 78 -26.32 -6.82 -10.77
C GLY A 78 -27.52 -6.20 -10.04
N LYS A 79 -27.50 -6.21 -8.70
CA LYS A 79 -28.53 -5.56 -7.88
C LYS A 79 -28.58 -4.03 -8.08
N LEU A 80 -27.42 -3.39 -8.28
CA LEU A 80 -27.36 -1.96 -8.59
C LEU A 80 -27.90 -1.68 -9.99
N GLU A 81 -27.57 -2.50 -10.98
CA GLU A 81 -28.07 -2.35 -12.36
C GLU A 81 -29.60 -2.41 -12.40
N VAL A 82 -30.21 -3.37 -11.70
CA VAL A 82 -31.68 -3.47 -11.60
C VAL A 82 -32.29 -2.20 -11.00
N LYS A 83 -31.72 -1.69 -9.89
CA LYS A 83 -32.19 -0.45 -9.25
C LYS A 83 -32.06 0.77 -10.16
N VAL A 84 -31.00 0.84 -10.97
CA VAL A 84 -30.82 1.93 -11.94
C VAL A 84 -31.89 1.83 -13.01
N ARG A 85 -32.10 0.64 -13.60
CA ARG A 85 -33.13 0.41 -14.61
C ARG A 85 -34.54 0.76 -14.10
N GLU A 86 -34.89 0.33 -12.89
CA GLU A 86 -36.18 0.70 -12.26
C GLU A 86 -36.37 2.21 -12.09
N ARG A 87 -35.30 2.94 -11.73
CA ARG A 87 -35.34 4.40 -11.61
C ARG A 87 -35.50 5.05 -12.98
N GLU A 88 -34.81 4.56 -13.99
CA GLU A 88 -34.91 5.03 -15.37
C GLU A 88 -36.31 4.80 -15.92
N ASP A 89 -36.88 3.61 -15.74
CA ASP A 89 -38.25 3.30 -16.16
C ASP A 89 -39.27 4.21 -15.47
N ARG A 90 -39.08 4.48 -14.18
CA ARG A 90 -39.96 5.40 -13.44
C ARG A 90 -39.84 6.83 -13.98
N LYS A 91 -38.63 7.29 -14.31
CA LYS A 91 -38.42 8.60 -14.96
C LYS A 91 -39.07 8.64 -16.34
N ALA A 92 -38.87 7.61 -17.16
CA ALA A 92 -39.45 7.49 -18.49
C ALA A 92 -40.98 7.51 -18.45
N LYS A 93 -41.59 6.79 -17.50
CA LYS A 93 -43.04 6.83 -17.26
C LYS A 93 -43.53 8.24 -16.93
N ARG A 94 -42.83 8.96 -16.03
CA ARG A 94 -43.16 10.35 -15.69
C ARG A 94 -43.05 11.28 -16.89
N GLN A 95 -42.01 11.14 -17.70
CA GLN A 95 -41.83 11.95 -18.91
C GLN A 95 -42.91 11.66 -19.95
N ARG A 96 -43.25 10.39 -20.17
CA ARG A 96 -44.35 10.00 -21.07
C ARG A 96 -45.68 10.59 -20.58
N ALA A 97 -45.96 10.52 -19.28
CA ALA A 97 -47.16 11.11 -18.71
C ALA A 97 -47.17 12.63 -18.90
N LYS A 98 -46.07 13.33 -18.56
CA LYS A 98 -45.96 14.79 -18.76
C LYS A 98 -46.23 15.19 -20.21
N LYS A 99 -45.60 14.50 -21.16
CA LYS A 99 -45.79 14.75 -22.59
C LYS A 99 -47.21 14.47 -23.09
N ALA A 100 -47.96 13.57 -22.44
CA ALA A 100 -49.34 13.26 -22.83
C ALA A 100 -50.35 14.33 -22.37
N TRP A 101 -49.93 15.26 -21.52
CA TRP A 101 -50.74 16.38 -21.01
C TRP A 101 -50.32 17.75 -21.57
N GLU A 102 -49.32 17.79 -22.46
CA GLU A 102 -48.94 18.95 -23.29
C GLU A 102 -49.52 18.80 -24.69
#